data_AF-A0A6I4MSN8-F1
#
_entry.id   AF-A0A6I4MSN8-F1
#
_cell.length_a   1.000
_cell.length_b   1.000
_cell.length_c   1.000
_cell.angle_alpha   90.00
_cell.angle_beta   90.00
_cell.angle_gamma   90.00
#
_symmetry.space_group_name_H-M   'P 1'
#
loop_
_entity.id
_entity.type
_entity.pdbx_description
1 polymer ?
#
loop_
_entity_poly.entity_id
_entity_poly.type
_entity_poly.pdbx_seq_one_letter_code
_entity_poly.pdbx_strand_id
1 'polypeptide(L)'
;MVARFHADVRNPETCRAVRWYRHRVPVPLRAWVAERVPPYVRLRAKRYLAAVIGVLGAQVQATLGRGRGHRRRAHLRGSGYRVSTLGGRLRVCSVVADGLTPALARERNLLSVCRAFEGAGISYFRVRNTSFQSTSVGVCAADRGAATRVLRALCAMNLGYVSATVPGARLQLIPGYASRSWKRLQDAPVVRVTRFMCDPSGGSLMGHEFGCDIEFWDRDGEGRLTAPRPNMVADSVPAAQRLVRVPATWPGTVAARSDEETSRTVATSPLFMVDLPEDILFPIDAVYTWVDDSDPLWSMHRSMSQTLPEMRACHELATADARFRNRNELMYSLRSLDQYAPWIRNVHVVTCGQRPDWLNAAHQRIHLVDHKEIFQDPGVLPTFNSHAIESQLHRIPGLANHFIYFNDDTFLGRFLRADMFFLSNGTAKFFPSSAKIPFPGVTSDSNADPVVTAGANNRELVRRAFGRTITRKMRHVPHALRIDVLEELEERFPEEYQRTASSAFRHPRDISVASSLHHYYAYHTNRAIPGIMKYAYADLGDGNLERRLNLLLGERNLDAFCLNDTGDTGRSPQEREDLVQGFLEAYFPVPSPFEERLAPSGRGVPPKQLAAGSLVYQRPEPSGGTAR
;
A
#
# COMPACT_ATOMS: atom_id res chain seq x y z
N MET A 1 -22.69 1.62 30.08
CA MET A 1 -22.03 0.31 30.24
C MET A 1 -20.75 0.33 29.41
N VAL A 2 -19.62 0.60 30.06
CA VAL A 2 -18.33 0.93 29.44
C VAL A 2 -17.56 -0.37 29.15
N ALA A 3 -17.34 -0.69 27.88
CA ALA A 3 -16.51 -1.82 27.46
C ALA A 3 -15.08 -1.34 27.14
N ARG A 4 -14.11 -1.93 27.84
CA ARG A 4 -12.68 -1.62 27.81
C ARG A 4 -12.03 -2.11 26.51
N PHE A 5 -11.25 -1.22 25.88
CA PHE A 5 -10.19 -1.56 24.94
C PHE A 5 -9.10 -2.38 25.64
N HIS A 6 -8.98 -3.66 25.33
CA HIS A 6 -7.74 -4.41 25.57
C HIS A 6 -6.95 -4.47 24.26
N ALA A 7 -5.99 -3.56 24.13
CA ALA A 7 -4.85 -3.77 23.24
C ALA A 7 -4.05 -4.97 23.74
N ASP A 8 -3.56 -5.78 22.80
CA ASP A 8 -2.72 -6.94 23.06
C ASP A 8 -1.34 -6.46 23.57
N VAL A 9 -1.27 -6.20 24.88
CA VAL A 9 -0.06 -5.72 25.56
C VAL A 9 0.80 -6.93 25.89
N ARG A 10 1.91 -7.10 25.16
CA ARG A 10 3.02 -7.96 25.62
C ARG A 10 3.33 -7.62 27.07
N ASN A 11 3.20 -8.61 27.95
CA ASN A 11 3.43 -8.46 29.38
C ASN A 11 4.83 -7.83 29.63
N PRO A 12 4.91 -6.58 30.13
CA PRO A 12 6.19 -5.88 30.32
C PRO A 12 7.11 -6.58 31.32
N GLU A 13 6.57 -7.48 32.16
CA GLU A 13 7.30 -8.34 33.09
C GLU A 13 8.24 -9.34 32.40
N THR A 14 8.00 -9.65 31.12
CA THR A 14 8.79 -10.64 30.37
C THR A 14 10.05 -10.06 29.72
N CYS A 15 10.24 -8.73 29.79
CA CYS A 15 11.36 -8.04 29.19
C CYS A 15 12.70 -8.38 29.86
N ARG A 16 13.76 -8.59 29.07
CA ARG A 16 15.12 -8.90 29.56
C ARG A 16 15.67 -7.85 30.54
N ALA A 17 15.28 -6.59 30.37
CA ALA A 17 15.66 -5.49 31.27
C ALA A 17 15.01 -5.59 32.65
N VAL A 18 13.75 -6.04 32.71
CA VAL A 18 13.03 -6.27 33.97
C VAL A 18 13.60 -7.50 34.70
N ARG A 19 14.06 -8.51 33.96
CA ARG A 19 14.83 -9.63 34.54
C ARG A 19 16.20 -9.19 35.06
N TRP A 20 16.92 -8.36 34.31
CA TRP A 20 18.21 -7.81 34.74
C TRP A 20 18.06 -6.96 36.00
N TYR A 21 17.06 -6.08 36.06
CA TYR A 21 16.71 -5.29 37.25
C TYR A 21 16.38 -6.19 38.45
N ARG A 22 15.59 -7.26 38.27
CA ARG A 22 15.28 -8.22 39.34
C ARG A 22 16.50 -8.98 39.85
N HIS A 23 17.47 -9.24 38.98
CA HIS A 23 18.70 -9.95 39.32
C HIS A 23 19.75 -9.03 39.98
N ARG A 24 19.78 -7.74 39.63
CA ARG A 24 20.79 -6.79 40.12
C ARG A 24 20.33 -5.95 41.32
N VAL A 25 19.03 -5.80 41.53
CA VAL A 25 18.48 -4.98 42.61
C VAL A 25 17.98 -5.87 43.76
N PRO A 26 18.57 -5.75 44.97
CA PRO A 26 18.17 -6.52 46.14
C PRO A 26 16.69 -6.35 46.47
N VAL A 27 16.08 -7.42 47.02
CA VAL A 27 14.65 -7.45 47.39
C VAL A 27 14.23 -6.27 48.29
N PRO A 28 15.00 -5.85 49.31
CA PRO A 28 14.62 -4.72 50.17
C PRO A 28 14.48 -3.39 49.41
N LEU A 29 15.37 -3.14 48.45
CA LEU A 29 15.33 -1.92 47.63
C LEU A 29 14.16 -1.94 46.64
N ARG A 30 13.78 -3.12 46.14
CA ARG A 30 12.59 -3.30 45.28
C ARG A 30 11.29 -3.07 46.05
N ALA A 31 11.23 -3.50 47.31
CA ALA A 31 10.10 -3.23 48.20
C ALA A 31 9.97 -1.73 48.49
N TRP A 32 11.09 -1.07 48.82
CA TRP A 32 11.15 0.38 49.04
C TRP A 32 10.66 1.21 47.83
N VAL A 33 11.07 0.86 46.61
CA VAL A 33 10.60 1.52 45.37
C VAL A 33 9.11 1.23 45.12
N ALA A 34 8.62 0.04 45.49
CA ALA A 34 7.23 -0.32 45.30
C ALA A 34 6.28 0.43 46.25
N GLU A 35 6.77 0.81 47.42
CA GLU A 35 6.03 1.50 48.48
C GLU A 35 5.96 3.02 48.26
N ARG A 36 7.02 3.64 47.72
CA ARG A 36 7.09 5.10 47.50
C ARG A 36 6.75 5.58 46.10
N VAL A 37 6.66 4.70 45.10
CA VAL A 37 6.38 5.08 43.70
C VAL A 37 5.01 4.57 43.24
N PRO A 38 4.09 5.46 42.83
CA PRO A 38 2.76 5.06 42.36
C PRO A 38 2.82 4.03 41.21
N PRO A 39 1.88 3.07 41.16
CA PRO A 39 1.88 1.99 40.16
C PRO A 39 1.95 2.49 38.71
N TYR A 40 1.29 3.61 38.40
CA TYR A 40 1.27 4.18 37.05
C TYR A 40 2.64 4.74 36.60
N VAL A 41 3.40 5.31 37.53
CA VAL A 41 4.76 5.84 37.27
C VAL A 41 5.74 4.69 37.02
N ARG A 42 5.63 3.60 37.81
CA ARG A 42 6.42 2.37 37.59
C ARG A 42 6.12 1.72 36.24
N LEU A 43 4.85 1.72 35.82
CA LEU A 43 4.44 1.19 34.52
C LEU A 43 4.98 2.04 33.36
N ARG A 44 4.94 3.38 33.49
CA ARG A 44 5.47 4.32 32.50
C ARG A 44 7.00 4.21 32.38
N ALA A 45 7.71 4.11 33.50
CA ALA A 45 9.16 3.88 33.51
C ALA A 45 9.55 2.53 32.90
N LYS A 46 8.83 1.44 33.21
CA LYS A 46 9.05 0.12 32.59
C LYS A 46 8.82 0.16 31.06
N ARG A 47 7.80 0.87 30.60
CA ARG A 47 7.50 1.05 29.17
C ARG A 47 8.57 1.89 28.47
N TYR A 48 9.02 2.97 29.10
CA TYR A 48 10.11 3.81 28.60
C TYR A 48 11.43 3.03 28.50
N LEU A 49 11.80 2.27 29.54
CA LEU A 49 12.99 1.43 29.55
C LEU A 49 12.93 0.32 28.49
N ALA A 50 11.75 -0.28 28.29
CA ALA A 50 11.53 -1.28 27.24
C ALA A 50 11.63 -0.68 25.82
N ALA A 51 11.18 0.56 25.62
CA ALA A 51 11.31 1.28 24.35
C ALA A 51 12.78 1.66 24.05
N VAL A 52 13.47 2.24 25.04
CA VAL A 52 14.89 2.65 24.91
C VAL A 52 15.81 1.44 24.66
N ILE A 53 15.57 0.32 25.35
CA ILE A 53 16.33 -0.93 25.15
C ILE A 53 15.91 -1.66 23.87
N GLY A 54 14.68 -1.47 23.38
CA GLY A 54 14.26 -1.92 22.05
C GLY A 54 15.05 -1.22 20.94
N VAL A 55 15.22 0.10 21.05
CA VAL A 55 16.00 0.92 20.11
C VAL A 55 17.50 0.62 20.20
N LEU A 56 18.07 0.55 21.41
CA LEU A 56 19.47 0.17 21.62
C LEU A 56 19.76 -1.28 21.24
N GLY A 57 18.81 -2.19 21.46
CA GLY A 57 18.91 -3.60 21.05
C GLY A 57 18.89 -3.77 19.54
N ALA A 58 18.09 -2.96 18.83
CA ALA A 58 18.08 -2.89 17.37
C ALA A 58 19.40 -2.30 16.82
N GLN A 59 19.93 -1.26 17.45
CA GLN A 59 21.22 -0.66 17.09
C GLN A 59 22.40 -1.61 17.36
N VAL A 60 22.45 -2.28 18.51
CA VAL A 60 23.50 -3.25 18.88
C VAL A 60 23.43 -4.53 18.06
N GLN A 61 22.24 -5.00 17.67
CA GLN A 61 22.10 -6.09 16.69
C GLN A 61 22.50 -5.65 15.28
N ALA A 62 22.27 -4.39 14.91
CA ALA A 62 22.75 -3.83 13.65
C ALA A 62 24.29 -3.73 13.63
N THR A 63 24.96 -3.44 14.75
CA THR A 63 26.43 -3.45 14.85
C THR A 63 27.03 -4.85 14.94
N LEU A 64 26.46 -5.77 15.74
CA LEU A 64 26.94 -7.16 15.85
C LEU A 64 26.64 -7.99 14.58
N GLY A 65 25.60 -7.63 13.83
CA GLY A 65 25.28 -8.20 12.51
C GLY A 65 26.24 -7.76 11.40
N ARG A 66 26.99 -6.65 11.58
CA ARG A 66 27.96 -6.15 10.58
C ARG A 66 29.16 -7.07 10.42
N GLY A 67 29.66 -7.70 11.49
CA GLY A 67 30.88 -8.54 11.45
C GLY A 67 30.70 -9.90 10.75
N ARG A 68 29.59 -10.63 11.02
CA ARG A 68 29.25 -11.89 10.31
C ARG A 68 28.52 -11.64 8.99
N GLY A 69 27.81 -10.52 8.86
CA GLY A 69 27.14 -10.10 7.64
C GLY A 69 28.08 -9.61 6.55
N HIS A 70 29.22 -8.98 6.86
CA HIS A 70 30.17 -8.49 5.86
C HIS A 70 30.76 -9.60 4.99
N ARG A 71 31.18 -10.73 5.57
CA ARG A 71 31.74 -11.86 4.81
C ARG A 71 30.69 -12.56 3.91
N ARG A 72 29.42 -12.65 4.35
CA ARG A 72 28.32 -13.18 3.50
C ARG A 72 27.78 -12.18 2.48
N ARG A 73 27.82 -10.87 2.77
CA ARG A 73 27.41 -9.79 1.86
C ARG A 73 28.38 -9.63 0.69
N ALA A 74 29.67 -9.87 0.88
CA ALA A 74 30.67 -9.79 -0.19
C ALA A 74 30.50 -10.92 -1.23
N HIS A 75 30.14 -12.14 -0.80
CA HIS A 75 30.01 -13.32 -1.67
C HIS A 75 28.69 -13.41 -2.45
N LEU A 76 27.72 -12.54 -2.16
CA LEU A 76 26.40 -12.49 -2.83
C LEU A 76 26.25 -11.28 -3.77
N ARG A 77 27.25 -10.38 -3.84
CA ARG A 77 27.24 -9.31 -4.85
C ARG A 77 27.42 -9.95 -6.23
N GLY A 78 26.43 -9.80 -7.09
CA GLY A 78 26.43 -10.36 -8.46
C GLY A 78 25.68 -11.69 -8.64
N SER A 79 25.15 -12.31 -7.57
CA SER A 79 24.48 -13.63 -7.67
C SER A 79 22.94 -13.58 -7.77
N GLY A 80 22.35 -12.39 -7.91
CA GLY A 80 20.89 -12.22 -7.88
C GLY A 80 20.26 -12.36 -6.49
N TYR A 81 21.07 -12.35 -5.42
CA TYR A 81 20.62 -12.46 -4.02
C TYR A 81 21.17 -11.33 -3.14
N ARG A 82 20.40 -10.94 -2.12
CA ARG A 82 20.77 -9.96 -1.09
C ARG A 82 20.46 -10.47 0.31
N VAL A 83 21.08 -9.86 1.31
CA VAL A 83 20.78 -10.13 2.72
C VAL A 83 20.06 -8.92 3.31
N SER A 84 18.77 -9.08 3.60
CA SER A 84 17.92 -8.06 4.24
C SER A 84 17.50 -8.48 5.66
N THR A 85 17.01 -7.55 6.47
CA THR A 85 16.59 -7.81 7.85
C THR A 85 15.08 -7.78 7.95
N LEU A 86 14.45 -8.87 8.40
CA LEU A 86 13.02 -8.91 8.72
C LEU A 86 12.83 -9.27 10.19
N GLY A 87 12.15 -8.40 10.94
CA GLY A 87 11.91 -8.61 12.38
C GLY A 87 13.19 -8.80 13.19
N GLY A 88 14.26 -8.07 12.85
CA GLY A 88 15.59 -8.18 13.49
C GLY A 88 16.39 -9.43 13.13
N ARG A 89 15.95 -10.23 12.14
CA ARG A 89 16.68 -11.41 11.65
C ARG A 89 17.10 -11.25 10.21
N LEU A 90 18.35 -11.62 9.92
CA LEU A 90 18.89 -11.64 8.55
C LEU A 90 18.21 -12.74 7.73
N ARG A 91 17.75 -12.37 6.53
CA ARG A 91 17.14 -13.23 5.53
C ARG A 91 17.88 -13.05 4.22
N VAL A 92 18.09 -14.16 3.51
CA VAL A 92 18.54 -14.10 2.13
C VAL A 92 17.30 -13.93 1.26
N CYS A 93 17.25 -12.84 0.49
CA CYS A 93 16.20 -12.56 -0.49
C CYS A 93 16.79 -12.64 -1.89
N SER A 94 16.01 -13.16 -2.84
CA SER A 94 16.33 -12.97 -4.25
C SER A 94 15.99 -11.56 -4.67
N VAL A 95 16.91 -10.92 -5.38
CA VAL A 95 16.68 -9.61 -5.97
C VAL A 95 15.82 -9.79 -7.20
N VAL A 96 14.71 -9.08 -7.24
CA VAL A 96 13.83 -8.96 -8.41
C VAL A 96 14.12 -7.60 -9.02
N ALA A 97 14.68 -7.61 -10.25
CA ALA A 97 15.13 -6.40 -10.92
C ALA A 97 13.96 -5.43 -11.18
N ASP A 98 12.86 -5.95 -11.71
CA ASP A 98 11.75 -5.13 -12.18
C ASP A 98 10.42 -5.56 -11.55
N GLY A 99 9.62 -4.58 -11.11
CA GLY A 99 8.20 -4.75 -10.83
C GLY A 99 7.83 -5.65 -9.63
N LEU A 100 8.66 -5.73 -8.58
CA LEU A 100 8.30 -6.53 -7.40
C LEU A 100 7.06 -5.97 -6.68
N THR A 101 5.95 -6.69 -6.81
CA THR A 101 4.70 -6.45 -6.06
C THR A 101 4.37 -7.65 -5.14
N PRO A 102 3.56 -7.44 -4.09
CA PRO A 102 2.96 -8.53 -3.31
C PRO A 102 2.27 -9.61 -4.16
N ALA A 103 1.53 -9.20 -5.19
CA ALA A 103 0.86 -10.14 -6.09
C ALA A 103 1.85 -10.95 -6.91
N LEU A 104 2.89 -10.31 -7.47
CA LEU A 104 3.95 -11.01 -8.19
C LEU A 104 4.72 -11.98 -7.29
N ALA A 105 4.99 -11.61 -6.03
CA ALA A 105 5.67 -12.47 -5.07
C ALA A 105 4.84 -13.73 -4.75
N ARG A 106 3.53 -13.58 -4.55
CA ARG A 106 2.58 -14.71 -4.37
C ARG A 106 2.58 -15.64 -5.57
N GLU A 107 2.44 -15.06 -6.74
CA GLU A 107 2.38 -15.80 -8.01
C GLU A 107 3.68 -16.56 -8.28
N ARG A 108 4.83 -15.92 -8.08
CA ARG A 108 6.15 -16.57 -8.27
C ARG A 108 6.38 -17.70 -7.28
N ASN A 109 5.96 -17.56 -6.02
CA ASN A 109 6.02 -18.66 -5.05
C ASN A 109 5.12 -19.83 -5.47
N LEU A 110 3.87 -19.56 -5.90
CA LEU A 110 2.95 -20.57 -6.42
C LEU A 110 3.55 -21.31 -7.62
N LEU A 111 3.93 -20.57 -8.66
CA LEU A 111 4.45 -21.12 -9.91
C LEU A 111 5.73 -21.95 -9.69
N SER A 112 6.60 -21.52 -8.78
CA SER A 112 7.82 -22.27 -8.46
C SER A 112 7.50 -23.65 -7.85
N VAL A 113 6.48 -23.72 -6.99
CA VAL A 113 6.01 -24.98 -6.40
C VAL A 113 5.34 -25.85 -7.46
N CYS A 114 4.40 -25.29 -8.21
CA CYS A 114 3.68 -26.01 -9.27
C CYS A 114 4.63 -26.61 -10.31
N ARG A 115 5.60 -25.84 -10.82
CA ARG A 115 6.60 -26.33 -11.77
C ARG A 115 7.47 -27.44 -11.20
N ALA A 116 7.83 -27.35 -9.91
CA ALA A 116 8.62 -28.38 -9.26
C ALA A 116 7.84 -29.70 -9.16
N PHE A 117 6.54 -29.65 -8.86
CA PHE A 117 5.67 -30.83 -8.87
C PHE A 117 5.47 -31.39 -10.28
N GLU A 118 5.23 -30.53 -11.27
CA GLU A 118 5.09 -30.95 -12.68
C GLU A 118 6.33 -31.65 -13.20
N GLY A 119 7.52 -31.07 -12.96
CA GLY A 119 8.80 -31.67 -13.35
C GLY A 119 9.12 -32.99 -12.63
N ALA A 120 8.46 -33.27 -11.50
CA ALA A 120 8.62 -34.50 -10.73
C ALA A 120 7.45 -35.49 -10.91
N GLY A 121 6.47 -35.18 -11.78
CA GLY A 121 5.30 -36.03 -11.98
C GLY A 121 4.36 -36.14 -10.77
N ILE A 122 4.40 -35.17 -9.84
CA ILE A 122 3.53 -35.16 -8.66
C ILE A 122 2.23 -34.45 -9.02
N SER A 123 1.10 -35.16 -8.88
CA SER A 123 -0.23 -34.57 -9.07
C SER A 123 -0.55 -33.57 -7.96
N TYR A 124 -1.07 -32.42 -8.35
CA TYR A 124 -1.49 -31.36 -7.43
C TYR A 124 -2.70 -30.64 -7.99
N PHE A 125 -3.42 -29.91 -7.14
CA PHE A 125 -4.46 -28.98 -7.57
C PHE A 125 -4.41 -27.71 -6.74
N ARG A 126 -4.63 -26.55 -7.34
CA ARG A 126 -4.78 -25.29 -6.62
C ARG A 126 -6.03 -25.34 -5.73
N VAL A 127 -5.92 -24.77 -4.52
CA VAL A 127 -7.01 -24.67 -3.55
C VAL A 127 -7.33 -23.20 -3.31
N ARG A 128 -8.62 -22.85 -3.24
CA ARG A 128 -9.08 -21.51 -2.81
C ARG A 128 -9.02 -21.43 -1.28
N ASN A 129 -7.89 -21.00 -0.73
CA ASN A 129 -7.72 -20.85 0.71
C ASN A 129 -8.43 -19.58 1.24
N THR A 130 -8.50 -19.45 2.57
CA THR A 130 -9.14 -18.33 3.27
C THR A 130 -8.25 -17.08 3.35
N SER A 131 -6.98 -17.17 2.97
CA SER A 131 -5.99 -16.08 3.10
C SER A 131 -5.70 -15.46 1.74
N PHE A 132 -6.10 -14.22 1.54
CA PHE A 132 -5.79 -13.50 0.30
C PHE A 132 -4.30 -13.18 0.11
N GLN A 133 -3.46 -13.33 1.14
CA GLN A 133 -2.03 -13.04 1.04
C GLN A 133 -1.23 -14.25 0.55
N SER A 134 -1.68 -15.48 0.77
CA SER A 134 -0.94 -16.70 0.42
C SER A 134 -1.68 -17.50 -0.63
N THR A 135 -0.97 -18.36 -1.35
CA THR A 135 -1.58 -19.33 -2.27
C THR A 135 -1.61 -20.72 -1.63
N SER A 136 -2.42 -21.63 -2.16
CA SER A 136 -2.50 -23.01 -1.69
C SER A 136 -2.55 -24.00 -2.86
N VAL A 137 -1.89 -25.14 -2.68
CA VAL A 137 -2.04 -26.33 -3.51
C VAL A 137 -2.29 -27.55 -2.63
N GLY A 138 -3.22 -28.40 -3.03
CA GLY A 138 -3.49 -29.72 -2.45
C GLY A 138 -2.67 -30.79 -3.17
N VAL A 139 -2.12 -31.71 -2.38
CA VAL A 139 -1.37 -32.89 -2.82
C VAL A 139 -1.88 -34.09 -2.02
N CYS A 140 -1.96 -35.27 -2.65
CA CYS A 140 -2.31 -36.49 -1.93
C CYS A 140 -1.32 -36.76 -0.79
N ALA A 141 -1.79 -37.08 0.41
CA ALA A 141 -0.93 -37.34 1.57
C ALA A 141 0.01 -38.54 1.33
N ALA A 142 -0.38 -39.51 0.49
CA ALA A 142 0.49 -40.61 0.08
C ALA A 142 1.75 -40.13 -0.66
N ASP A 143 1.67 -39.00 -1.38
CA ASP A 143 2.79 -38.41 -2.11
C ASP A 143 3.66 -37.49 -1.24
N ARG A 144 3.37 -37.36 0.07
CA ARG A 144 4.09 -36.46 1.00
C ARG A 144 5.60 -36.64 0.96
N GLY A 145 6.07 -37.89 0.91
CA GLY A 145 7.50 -38.20 0.85
C GLY A 145 8.16 -37.68 -0.43
N ALA A 146 7.51 -37.87 -1.58
CA ALA A 146 7.98 -37.37 -2.87
C ALA A 146 7.92 -35.84 -2.93
N ALA A 147 6.80 -35.25 -2.53
CA ALA A 147 6.62 -33.79 -2.46
C ALA A 147 7.68 -33.13 -1.57
N THR A 148 7.95 -33.69 -0.39
CA THR A 148 8.99 -33.21 0.53
C THR A 148 10.39 -33.20 -0.10
N ARG A 149 10.75 -34.26 -0.86
CA ARG A 149 12.04 -34.31 -1.57
C ARG A 149 12.16 -33.21 -2.62
N VAL A 150 11.11 -33.03 -3.42
CA VAL A 150 11.04 -32.01 -4.47
C VAL A 150 11.10 -30.60 -3.89
N LEU A 151 10.30 -30.31 -2.86
CA LEU A 151 10.29 -29.01 -2.19
C LEU A 151 11.61 -28.69 -1.49
N ARG A 152 12.30 -29.71 -0.94
CA ARG A 152 13.65 -29.54 -0.39
C ARG A 152 14.65 -29.16 -1.48
N ALA A 153 14.61 -29.82 -2.64
CA ALA A 153 15.46 -29.47 -3.78
C ALA A 153 15.17 -28.05 -4.28
N LEU A 154 13.88 -27.69 -4.41
CA LEU A 154 13.46 -26.32 -4.75
C LEU A 154 14.02 -25.29 -3.77
N CYS A 155 13.94 -25.57 -2.46
CA CYS A 155 14.51 -24.69 -1.43
C CYS A 155 16.04 -24.63 -1.48
N ALA A 156 16.72 -25.67 -1.95
CA ALA A 156 18.18 -25.65 -2.13
C ALA A 156 18.59 -24.74 -3.30
N MET A 157 17.85 -24.78 -4.41
CA MET A 157 18.10 -23.91 -5.57
C MET A 157 17.80 -22.43 -5.27
N ASN A 158 16.71 -22.17 -4.55
CA ASN A 158 16.18 -20.80 -4.36
C ASN A 158 16.44 -20.22 -2.97
N LEU A 159 17.21 -20.92 -2.12
CA LEU A 159 17.42 -20.57 -0.71
C LEU A 159 16.10 -20.36 0.06
N GLY A 160 15.12 -21.21 -0.24
CA GLY A 160 13.77 -21.15 0.30
C GLY A 160 13.68 -21.48 1.78
N TYR A 161 12.62 -20.98 2.42
CA TYR A 161 12.25 -21.25 3.80
C TYR A 161 10.94 -22.02 3.84
N VAL A 162 10.78 -22.78 4.92
CA VAL A 162 9.55 -23.52 5.21
C VAL A 162 9.06 -23.25 6.62
N SER A 163 7.76 -23.41 6.81
CA SER A 163 7.12 -23.34 8.13
C SER A 163 5.84 -24.17 8.15
N ALA A 164 5.50 -24.74 9.30
CA ALA A 164 4.15 -25.28 9.51
C ALA A 164 3.15 -24.13 9.59
N THR A 165 1.99 -24.27 8.97
CA THR A 165 0.86 -23.35 9.16
C THR A 165 -0.13 -23.98 10.13
N VAL A 166 0.07 -23.70 11.42
CA VAL A 166 -0.82 -24.15 12.48
C VAL A 166 -1.52 -22.91 13.07
N PRO A 167 -2.86 -22.86 13.11
CA PRO A 167 -3.58 -21.75 13.72
C PRO A 167 -3.09 -21.47 15.15
N GLY A 168 -2.83 -20.20 15.48
CA GLY A 168 -2.38 -19.77 16.81
C GLY A 168 -0.93 -20.11 17.16
N ALA A 169 -0.21 -20.88 16.36
CA ALA A 169 1.19 -21.22 16.62
C ALA A 169 2.13 -20.08 16.25
N ARG A 170 3.21 -19.92 17.02
CA ARG A 170 4.27 -18.96 16.70
C ARG A 170 4.95 -19.36 15.39
N LEU A 171 4.97 -18.47 14.41
CA LEU A 171 5.67 -18.66 13.14
C LEU A 171 7.14 -19.03 13.35
N GLN A 172 7.52 -20.21 12.87
CA GLN A 172 8.90 -20.70 12.84
C GLN A 172 9.37 -20.89 11.40
N LEU A 173 10.02 -19.86 10.85
CA LEU A 173 10.68 -19.92 9.55
C LEU A 173 12.03 -20.61 9.66
N ILE A 174 12.15 -21.80 9.07
CA ILE A 174 13.37 -22.61 9.03
C ILE A 174 13.85 -22.80 7.59
N PRO A 175 15.17 -22.95 7.33
CA PRO A 175 15.66 -23.14 5.96
C PRO A 175 15.16 -24.45 5.36
N GLY A 176 14.52 -24.38 4.18
CA GLY A 176 13.89 -25.53 3.53
C GLY A 176 14.86 -26.49 2.85
N TYR A 177 16.13 -26.13 2.67
CA TYR A 177 17.13 -27.03 2.08
C TYR A 177 17.67 -28.09 3.06
N ALA A 178 17.51 -27.87 4.37
CA ALA A 178 18.04 -28.75 5.40
C ALA A 178 17.10 -29.93 5.70
N SER A 179 17.61 -31.16 5.69
CA SER A 179 16.82 -32.37 5.99
C SER A 179 16.15 -32.32 7.37
N ARG A 180 16.84 -31.75 8.37
CA ARG A 180 16.32 -31.59 9.73
C ARG A 180 15.07 -30.71 9.78
N SER A 181 14.92 -29.77 8.85
CA SER A 181 13.73 -28.91 8.77
C SER A 181 12.49 -29.73 8.43
N TRP A 182 12.60 -30.62 7.44
CA TRP A 182 11.50 -31.47 7.02
C TRP A 182 11.16 -32.56 8.04
N LYS A 183 12.14 -33.08 8.78
CA LYS A 183 11.86 -33.96 9.93
C LYS A 183 10.99 -33.28 10.99
N ARG A 184 11.19 -31.97 11.23
CA ARG A 184 10.35 -31.20 12.17
C ARG A 184 8.94 -30.91 11.66
N LEU A 185 8.74 -31.00 10.34
CA LEU A 185 7.48 -30.70 9.66
C LEU A 185 6.78 -31.97 9.15
N GLN A 186 7.29 -33.15 9.48
CA GLN A 186 6.84 -34.42 8.93
C GLN A 186 5.35 -34.67 9.21
N ASP A 187 4.87 -34.22 10.38
CA ASP A 187 3.48 -34.37 10.84
C ASP A 187 2.63 -33.12 10.58
N ALA A 188 3.20 -32.09 9.95
CA ALA A 188 2.46 -30.87 9.67
C ALA A 188 1.42 -31.13 8.56
N PRO A 189 0.12 -30.88 8.78
CA PRO A 189 -0.90 -31.12 7.77
C PRO A 189 -0.79 -30.13 6.60
N VAL A 190 -0.23 -28.94 6.86
CA VAL A 190 0.04 -27.92 5.87
C VAL A 190 1.44 -27.33 6.10
N VAL A 191 2.23 -27.28 5.03
CA VAL A 191 3.59 -26.72 5.02
C VAL A 191 3.64 -25.55 4.06
N ARG A 192 3.98 -24.36 4.56
CA ARG A 192 4.25 -23.20 3.72
C ARG A 192 5.67 -23.22 3.21
N VAL A 193 5.82 -23.01 1.91
CA VAL A 193 7.09 -22.80 1.22
C VAL A 193 7.18 -21.33 0.80
N THR A 194 8.31 -20.69 1.08
CA THR A 194 8.51 -19.26 0.80
C THR A 194 9.92 -18.99 0.30
N ARG A 195 10.02 -18.32 -0.84
CA ARG A 195 11.20 -17.57 -1.25
C ARG A 195 11.02 -16.10 -0.86
N PHE A 196 11.97 -15.57 -0.10
CA PHE A 196 12.01 -14.13 0.18
C PHE A 196 12.45 -13.39 -1.09
N MET A 197 11.74 -12.32 -1.44
CA MET A 197 12.05 -11.51 -2.62
C MET A 197 12.20 -10.06 -2.19
N CYS A 198 13.14 -9.36 -2.80
CA CYS A 198 13.38 -7.94 -2.53
C CYS A 198 13.62 -7.18 -3.83
N ASP A 199 13.30 -5.89 -3.83
CA ASP A 199 13.61 -5.01 -4.95
C ASP A 199 15.14 -4.75 -5.04
N PRO A 200 15.65 -4.10 -6.10
CA PRO A 200 17.09 -3.85 -6.27
C PRO A 200 17.72 -3.03 -5.13
N SER A 201 16.98 -2.11 -4.53
CA SER A 201 17.42 -1.32 -3.36
C SER A 201 17.41 -2.15 -2.08
N GLY A 202 16.59 -3.20 -2.02
CA GLY A 202 16.37 -4.06 -0.85
C GLY A 202 15.47 -3.45 0.22
N GLY A 203 14.81 -2.32 -0.09
CA GLY A 203 13.90 -1.60 0.81
C GLY A 203 12.51 -2.24 0.95
N SER A 204 12.04 -2.88 -0.11
CA SER A 204 10.82 -3.69 -0.14
C SER A 204 11.16 -5.16 -0.03
N LEU A 205 10.62 -5.84 0.98
CA LEU A 205 10.88 -7.25 1.26
C LEU A 205 9.56 -8.02 1.33
N MET A 206 9.36 -8.92 0.37
CA MET A 206 8.21 -9.82 0.31
C MET A 206 8.56 -11.13 1.01
N GLY A 207 7.82 -11.43 2.07
CA GLY A 207 8.14 -12.49 3.01
C GLY A 207 7.21 -13.68 2.99
N HIS A 208 7.05 -14.27 4.18
CA HIS A 208 6.31 -15.52 4.38
C HIS A 208 4.81 -15.41 4.13
N GLU A 209 4.26 -14.22 4.23
CA GLU A 209 2.84 -13.93 4.04
C GLU A 209 2.43 -14.24 2.60
N PHE A 210 3.37 -14.11 1.66
CA PHE A 210 3.21 -14.37 0.22
C PHE A 210 3.68 -15.77 -0.22
N GLY A 211 3.86 -16.69 0.72
CA GLY A 211 4.25 -18.07 0.42
C GLY A 211 3.14 -18.91 -0.20
N CYS A 212 3.52 -20.09 -0.66
CA CYS A 212 2.60 -21.13 -1.14
C CYS A 212 2.42 -22.19 -0.05
N ASP A 213 1.19 -22.43 0.36
CA ASP A 213 0.81 -23.50 1.28
C ASP A 213 0.66 -24.82 0.51
N ILE A 214 1.30 -25.86 1.03
CA ILE A 214 1.20 -27.22 0.50
C ILE A 214 0.35 -27.97 1.51
N GLU A 215 -0.88 -28.28 1.10
CA GLU A 215 -1.88 -28.99 1.88
C GLU A 215 -1.78 -30.48 1.53
N PHE A 216 -1.58 -31.33 2.52
CA PHE A 216 -1.56 -32.78 2.33
C PHE A 216 -2.97 -33.32 2.61
N TRP A 217 -3.66 -33.73 1.54
CA TRP A 217 -5.04 -34.19 1.58
C TRP A 217 -5.09 -35.70 1.72
N ASP A 218 -5.74 -36.19 2.77
CA ASP A 218 -5.83 -37.63 3.05
C ASP A 218 -6.83 -38.31 2.12
N ARG A 219 -6.51 -39.53 1.68
CA ARG A 219 -7.41 -40.34 0.87
C ARG A 219 -8.29 -41.19 1.77
N ASP A 220 -9.60 -41.10 1.61
CA ASP A 220 -10.58 -41.95 2.31
C ASP A 220 -10.83 -43.29 1.58
N GLY A 221 -11.64 -44.16 2.20
CA GLY A 221 -11.98 -45.47 1.66
C GLY A 221 -12.87 -45.41 0.41
N GLU A 222 -13.54 -44.28 0.22
CA GLU A 222 -14.46 -43.98 -0.89
C GLU A 222 -13.74 -43.34 -2.09
N GLY A 223 -12.41 -43.19 -2.03
CA GLY A 223 -11.60 -42.67 -3.12
C GLY A 223 -11.69 -41.15 -3.29
N ARG A 224 -12.00 -40.41 -2.23
CA ARG A 224 -11.91 -38.94 -2.17
C ARG A 224 -10.64 -38.51 -1.46
N LEU A 225 -10.25 -37.27 -1.70
CA LEU A 225 -9.21 -36.55 -0.97
C LEU A 225 -9.90 -35.54 -0.06
N THR A 226 -9.55 -35.53 1.21
CA THR A 226 -10.14 -34.64 2.23
C THR A 226 -9.16 -33.56 2.66
N ALA A 227 -9.64 -32.33 2.76
CA ALA A 227 -8.83 -31.16 3.07
C ALA A 227 -8.29 -31.21 4.51
N PRO A 228 -7.02 -30.84 4.73
CA PRO A 228 -6.45 -30.79 6.07
C PRO A 228 -6.94 -29.60 6.92
N ARG A 229 -7.66 -28.65 6.31
CA ARG A 229 -8.20 -27.45 6.95
C ARG A 229 -9.38 -26.88 6.14
N PRO A 230 -10.23 -26.02 6.75
CA PRO A 230 -11.25 -25.29 6.02
C PRO A 230 -10.67 -24.44 4.88
N ASN A 231 -11.39 -24.42 3.77
CA ASN A 231 -11.11 -23.61 2.59
C ASN A 231 -12.42 -22.98 2.08
N MET A 232 -12.36 -22.20 1.00
CA MET A 232 -13.49 -21.40 0.54
C MET A 232 -14.55 -22.19 -0.25
N VAL A 233 -14.30 -23.47 -0.59
CA VAL A 233 -15.12 -24.17 -1.59
C VAL A 233 -15.55 -25.56 -1.15
N ALA A 234 -14.62 -26.47 -0.88
CA ALA A 234 -14.93 -27.89 -0.73
C ALA A 234 -14.01 -28.60 0.25
N ASP A 235 -14.60 -29.33 1.21
CA ASP A 235 -13.86 -30.13 2.19
C ASP A 235 -13.30 -31.43 1.61
N SER A 236 -13.84 -31.92 0.49
CA SER A 236 -13.29 -33.08 -0.22
C SER A 236 -13.45 -32.96 -1.73
N VAL A 237 -12.56 -33.62 -2.47
CA VAL A 237 -12.56 -33.72 -3.93
C VAL A 237 -12.35 -35.17 -4.37
N PRO A 238 -12.90 -35.63 -5.51
CA PRO A 238 -12.63 -36.99 -5.99
C PRO A 238 -11.13 -37.19 -6.27
N ALA A 239 -10.54 -38.30 -5.82
CA ALA A 239 -9.11 -38.52 -6.00
C ALA A 239 -8.72 -38.80 -7.46
N ALA A 240 -9.65 -39.37 -8.24
CA ALA A 240 -9.51 -39.60 -9.67
C ALA A 240 -10.12 -38.47 -10.55
N GLN A 241 -10.22 -37.25 -10.00
CA GLN A 241 -10.75 -36.10 -10.73
C GLN A 241 -9.91 -35.73 -11.95
N ARG A 242 -10.57 -35.29 -13.03
CA ARG A 242 -9.89 -34.63 -14.16
C ARG A 242 -9.56 -33.19 -13.79
N LEU A 243 -8.28 -32.88 -13.72
CA LEU A 243 -7.80 -31.53 -13.46
C LEU A 243 -7.92 -30.65 -14.70
N VAL A 244 -8.12 -29.36 -14.45
CA VAL A 244 -8.22 -28.29 -15.45
C VAL A 244 -7.16 -27.23 -15.17
N ARG A 245 -6.82 -26.43 -16.17
CA ARG A 245 -5.78 -25.40 -16.05
C ARG A 245 -6.39 -24.02 -16.01
N VAL A 246 -5.97 -23.21 -15.03
CA VAL A 246 -6.44 -21.84 -14.80
C VAL A 246 -5.26 -20.89 -14.66
N PRO A 247 -5.40 -19.58 -14.95
CA PRO A 247 -4.34 -18.61 -14.70
C PRO A 247 -3.84 -18.63 -13.26
N ALA A 248 -2.53 -18.45 -13.05
CA ALA A 248 -1.94 -18.38 -11.71
C ALA A 248 -2.44 -17.20 -10.87
N THR A 249 -3.06 -16.20 -11.50
CA THR A 249 -3.67 -15.02 -10.85
C THR A 249 -5.07 -15.27 -10.27
N TRP A 250 -5.75 -16.37 -10.62
CA TRP A 250 -7.07 -16.78 -10.08
C TRP A 250 -7.08 -16.86 -8.52
N PRO A 251 -8.13 -16.54 -7.72
CA PRO A 251 -9.52 -16.20 -8.02
C PRO A 251 -10.04 -14.87 -7.41
N GLY A 252 -11.21 -14.42 -7.91
CA GLY A 252 -12.19 -13.65 -7.12
C GLY A 252 -12.25 -12.12 -7.32
N THR A 253 -11.45 -11.56 -8.23
CA THR A 253 -11.54 -10.16 -8.67
C THR A 253 -11.27 -10.09 -10.18
N VAL A 254 -12.15 -9.43 -10.93
CA VAL A 254 -11.89 -9.09 -12.34
C VAL A 254 -10.67 -8.16 -12.42
N ALA A 255 -9.85 -8.38 -13.46
CA ALA A 255 -8.59 -7.72 -13.81
C ALA A 255 -7.36 -8.14 -12.99
N ALA A 256 -6.77 -9.30 -13.32
CA ALA A 256 -5.34 -9.49 -13.12
C ALA A 256 -4.63 -9.17 -14.45
N ARG A 257 -3.64 -8.29 -14.37
CA ARG A 257 -2.63 -7.93 -15.40
C ARG A 257 -2.57 -8.98 -16.53
N SER A 258 -2.75 -8.57 -17.78
CA SER A 258 -2.46 -9.42 -18.94
C SER A 258 -1.01 -9.21 -19.39
N ASP A 259 -0.05 -9.32 -18.46
CA ASP A 259 1.37 -9.32 -18.82
C ASP A 259 1.75 -10.73 -19.31
N GLU A 260 2.75 -10.91 -20.18
CA GLU A 260 3.19 -12.24 -20.65
C GLU A 260 3.51 -13.24 -19.49
N GLU A 261 3.87 -12.76 -18.29
CA GLU A 261 4.03 -13.62 -17.10
C GLU A 261 2.70 -14.23 -16.60
N THR A 262 1.57 -13.59 -16.84
CA THR A 262 0.20 -14.03 -16.46
C THR A 262 -0.42 -15.06 -17.41
N SER A 263 0.29 -15.39 -18.50
CA SER A 263 -0.02 -16.52 -19.39
C SER A 263 0.23 -17.90 -18.73
N ARG A 264 0.76 -17.94 -17.50
CA ARG A 264 1.12 -19.18 -16.82
C ARG A 264 -0.08 -19.77 -16.10
N THR A 265 -0.47 -20.96 -16.52
CA THR A 265 -1.57 -21.71 -15.93
C THR A 265 -1.11 -22.70 -14.87
N VAL A 266 -1.94 -22.95 -13.87
CA VAL A 266 -1.76 -23.99 -12.85
C VAL A 266 -2.93 -24.97 -12.87
N ALA A 267 -2.68 -26.22 -12.48
CA ALA A 267 -3.73 -27.23 -12.37
C ALA A 267 -4.65 -26.98 -11.17
N THR A 268 -5.94 -27.24 -11.31
CA THR A 268 -6.94 -27.13 -10.25
C THR A 268 -8.07 -28.15 -10.43
N SER A 269 -8.83 -28.40 -9.37
CA SER A 269 -10.13 -29.09 -9.48
C SER A 269 -11.15 -28.16 -10.15
N PRO A 270 -12.04 -28.68 -11.02
CA PRO A 270 -13.21 -27.92 -11.49
C PRO A 270 -14.09 -27.39 -10.36
N LEU A 271 -14.11 -28.06 -9.19
CA LEU A 271 -14.88 -27.60 -8.04
C LEU A 271 -14.38 -26.23 -7.55
N PHE A 272 -13.08 -25.94 -7.63
CA PHE A 272 -12.48 -24.66 -7.23
C PHE A 272 -12.63 -23.54 -8.28
N MET A 273 -13.34 -23.78 -9.38
CA MET A 273 -13.59 -22.78 -10.43
C MET A 273 -14.94 -22.06 -10.28
N VAL A 274 -15.76 -22.45 -9.31
CA VAL A 274 -17.05 -21.80 -9.09
C VAL A 274 -16.86 -20.36 -8.60
N ASP A 275 -17.74 -19.49 -9.07
CA ASP A 275 -17.90 -18.13 -8.57
C ASP A 275 -18.56 -18.18 -7.20
N LEU A 276 -17.93 -17.57 -6.20
CA LEU A 276 -18.44 -17.52 -4.84
C LEU A 276 -19.24 -16.24 -4.61
N PRO A 277 -20.22 -16.23 -3.68
CA PRO A 277 -20.96 -15.02 -3.32
C PRO A 277 -20.09 -13.85 -2.88
N GLU A 278 -18.89 -14.12 -2.34
CA GLU A 278 -17.89 -13.16 -1.91
C GLU A 278 -16.93 -12.68 -3.02
N ASP A 279 -17.03 -13.22 -4.24
CA ASP A 279 -16.22 -12.81 -5.38
C ASP A 279 -16.72 -11.49 -5.97
N ILE A 280 -15.78 -10.60 -6.30
CA ILE A 280 -16.07 -9.32 -6.93
C ILE A 280 -15.86 -9.50 -8.44
N LEU A 281 -16.97 -9.70 -9.15
CA LEU A 281 -16.98 -10.05 -10.57
C LEU A 281 -17.22 -8.86 -11.52
N PHE A 282 -17.38 -7.65 -10.98
CA PHE A 282 -17.50 -6.42 -11.77
C PHE A 282 -16.13 -5.72 -11.89
N PRO A 283 -15.87 -4.99 -12.99
CA PRO A 283 -14.64 -4.23 -13.15
C PRO A 283 -14.58 -3.05 -12.17
N ILE A 284 -13.37 -2.72 -11.72
CA ILE A 284 -13.12 -1.53 -10.90
C ILE A 284 -11.99 -0.70 -11.52
N ASP A 285 -12.26 0.56 -11.79
CA ASP A 285 -11.26 1.52 -12.29
C ASP A 285 -10.76 2.45 -11.18
N ALA A 286 -9.65 3.13 -11.43
CA ALA A 286 -9.15 4.22 -10.59
C ALA A 286 -9.21 5.55 -11.36
N VAL A 287 -9.62 6.60 -10.67
CA VAL A 287 -9.66 7.97 -11.21
C VAL A 287 -8.77 8.85 -10.33
N TYR A 288 -7.82 9.53 -10.95
CA TYR A 288 -6.94 10.52 -10.32
C TYR A 288 -7.28 11.90 -10.83
N THR A 289 -7.25 12.90 -9.97
CA THR A 289 -7.17 14.31 -10.37
C THR A 289 -5.77 14.82 -10.10
N TRP A 290 -5.18 15.50 -11.08
CA TRP A 290 -3.82 16.03 -10.95
C TRP A 290 -3.64 17.33 -11.74
N VAL A 291 -2.74 18.17 -11.25
CA VAL A 291 -2.34 19.42 -11.86
C VAL A 291 -0.87 19.71 -11.54
N ASP A 292 -0.19 20.38 -12.46
CA ASP A 292 1.16 20.91 -12.30
C ASP A 292 1.12 22.44 -12.21
N ASP A 293 1.53 22.98 -11.07
CA ASP A 293 1.62 24.43 -10.87
C ASP A 293 2.83 25.07 -11.56
N SER A 294 3.82 24.28 -12.00
CA SER A 294 4.99 24.77 -12.73
C SER A 294 4.72 25.07 -14.21
N ASP A 295 3.58 24.62 -14.74
CA ASP A 295 3.17 24.90 -16.12
C ASP A 295 2.86 26.40 -16.32
N PRO A 296 3.60 27.11 -17.20
CA PRO A 296 3.41 28.53 -17.44
C PRO A 296 2.04 28.88 -18.01
N LEU A 297 1.45 28.03 -18.87
CA LEU A 297 0.14 28.29 -19.47
C LEU A 297 -0.96 28.16 -18.42
N TRP A 298 -0.88 27.12 -17.59
CA TRP A 298 -1.80 26.92 -16.49
C TRP A 298 -1.70 28.07 -15.46
N SER A 299 -0.48 28.45 -15.09
CA SER A 299 -0.23 29.56 -14.17
C SER A 299 -0.78 30.89 -14.71
N MET A 300 -0.58 31.17 -16.00
CA MET A 300 -1.14 32.36 -16.65
C MET A 300 -2.66 32.37 -16.60
N HIS A 301 -3.31 31.25 -16.95
CA HIS A 301 -4.77 31.13 -16.87
C HIS A 301 -5.27 31.32 -15.43
N ARG A 302 -4.60 30.73 -14.45
CA ARG A 302 -4.93 30.90 -13.02
C ARG A 302 -4.87 32.36 -12.60
N SER A 303 -3.76 33.06 -12.92
CA SER A 303 -3.60 34.46 -12.58
C SER A 303 -4.66 35.35 -13.24
N MET A 304 -5.05 35.07 -14.49
CA MET A 304 -6.14 35.79 -15.14
C MET A 304 -7.48 35.54 -14.44
N SER A 305 -7.82 34.29 -14.12
CA SER A 305 -9.07 33.95 -13.43
C SER A 305 -9.14 34.54 -12.01
N GLN A 306 -8.00 34.75 -11.34
CA GLN A 306 -7.94 35.41 -10.02
C GLN A 306 -8.35 36.89 -10.05
N THR A 307 -8.38 37.52 -11.23
CA THR A 307 -8.81 38.93 -11.37
C THR A 307 -10.32 39.10 -11.53
N LEU A 308 -11.06 37.99 -11.69
CA LEU A 308 -12.50 38.03 -11.94
C LEU A 308 -13.29 38.51 -10.70
N PRO A 309 -14.39 39.27 -10.87
CA PRO A 309 -15.19 39.79 -9.75
C PRO A 309 -15.71 38.72 -8.78
N GLU A 310 -15.97 37.52 -9.28
CA GLU A 310 -16.44 36.35 -8.53
C GLU A 310 -15.44 35.90 -7.43
N MET A 311 -14.17 36.27 -7.56
CA MET A 311 -13.14 35.99 -6.56
C MET A 311 -13.38 36.67 -5.23
N ARG A 312 -14.14 37.79 -5.20
CA ARG A 312 -14.47 38.49 -3.95
C ARG A 312 -15.29 37.64 -2.99
N ALA A 313 -15.99 36.61 -3.48
CA ALA A 313 -16.77 35.68 -2.68
C ALA A 313 -15.97 34.44 -2.23
N CYS A 314 -14.74 34.24 -2.73
CA CYS A 314 -13.92 33.08 -2.45
C CYS A 314 -13.03 33.30 -1.21
N HIS A 315 -12.80 32.23 -0.44
CA HIS A 315 -11.88 32.27 0.72
C HIS A 315 -10.43 32.33 0.25
N GLU A 316 -9.54 33.02 0.97
CA GLU A 316 -8.09 33.08 0.69
C GLU A 316 -7.43 31.70 0.44
N LEU A 317 -7.75 30.68 1.27
CA LEU A 317 -7.27 29.31 1.08
C LEU A 317 -7.71 28.68 -0.25
N ALA A 318 -8.78 29.17 -0.91
CA ALA A 318 -9.19 28.75 -2.25
C ALA A 318 -8.09 28.94 -3.30
N THR A 319 -7.21 29.92 -3.06
CA THR A 319 -6.13 30.29 -3.97
C THR A 319 -4.73 29.92 -3.48
N ALA A 320 -4.59 29.24 -2.33
CA ALA A 320 -3.27 28.97 -1.77
C ALA A 320 -2.40 28.06 -2.67
N ASP A 321 -1.15 28.46 -2.92
CA ASP A 321 -0.21 27.73 -3.79
C ASP A 321 0.04 26.29 -3.33
N ALA A 322 0.00 26.04 -2.01
CA ALA A 322 0.15 24.71 -1.44
C ALA A 322 -0.85 23.68 -1.99
N ARG A 323 -2.00 24.12 -2.55
CA ARG A 323 -3.02 23.23 -3.14
C ARG A 323 -2.69 22.73 -4.55
N PHE A 324 -1.73 23.35 -5.23
CA PHE A 324 -1.40 23.05 -6.63
C PHE A 324 0.03 22.52 -6.79
N ARG A 325 0.82 22.54 -5.71
CA ARG A 325 2.23 22.18 -5.73
C ARG A 325 2.46 20.69 -5.98
N ASN A 326 3.20 20.39 -7.05
CA ASN A 326 3.59 19.04 -7.42
C ASN A 326 4.97 18.65 -6.86
N ARG A 327 5.07 17.48 -6.21
CA ARG A 327 6.28 16.82 -5.67
C ARG A 327 6.42 15.39 -6.16
N ASN A 328 5.86 15.10 -7.34
CA ASN A 328 5.70 13.75 -7.88
C ASN A 328 4.82 12.83 -7.00
N GLU A 329 3.91 13.38 -6.16
CA GLU A 329 2.98 12.58 -5.36
C GLU A 329 2.16 11.64 -6.24
N LEU A 330 1.69 12.12 -7.41
CA LEU A 330 0.98 11.29 -8.38
C LEU A 330 1.80 10.05 -8.80
N MET A 331 3.10 10.21 -9.10
CA MET A 331 3.98 9.11 -9.50
C MET A 331 4.01 8.04 -8.41
N TYR A 332 4.25 8.45 -7.17
CA TYR A 332 4.31 7.53 -6.03
C TYR A 332 2.95 6.95 -5.65
N SER A 333 1.86 7.69 -5.86
CA SER A 333 0.51 7.18 -5.66
C SER A 333 0.18 6.10 -6.69
N LEU A 334 0.54 6.28 -7.95
CA LEU A 334 0.42 5.25 -8.99
C LEU A 334 1.28 4.02 -8.70
N ARG A 335 2.50 4.19 -8.18
CA ARG A 335 3.31 3.07 -7.66
C ARG A 335 2.60 2.34 -6.53
N SER A 336 1.97 3.07 -5.60
CA SER A 336 1.19 2.48 -4.50
C SER A 336 0.00 1.67 -5.04
N LEU A 337 -0.69 2.17 -6.06
CA LEU A 337 -1.82 1.52 -6.70
C LEU A 337 -1.40 0.23 -7.41
N ASP A 338 -0.36 0.25 -8.25
CA ASP A 338 0.13 -0.95 -8.93
C ASP A 338 0.61 -2.03 -7.94
N GLN A 339 1.28 -1.61 -6.87
CA GLN A 339 1.78 -2.54 -5.85
C GLN A 339 0.65 -3.14 -5.01
N TYR A 340 -0.35 -2.35 -4.62
CA TYR A 340 -1.27 -2.71 -3.54
C TYR A 340 -2.72 -2.94 -3.95
N ALA A 341 -3.10 -2.58 -5.18
CA ALA A 341 -4.41 -2.83 -5.76
C ALA A 341 -4.31 -3.33 -7.21
N PRO A 342 -3.67 -4.49 -7.47
CA PRO A 342 -3.44 -5.00 -8.83
C PRO A 342 -4.73 -5.46 -9.54
N TRP A 343 -5.86 -5.46 -8.84
CA TRP A 343 -7.21 -5.75 -9.33
C TRP A 343 -7.88 -4.54 -9.99
N ILE A 344 -7.27 -3.36 -9.97
CA ILE A 344 -7.73 -2.23 -10.77
C ILE A 344 -7.57 -2.57 -12.25
N ARG A 345 -8.63 -2.33 -13.02
CA ARG A 345 -8.69 -2.55 -14.47
C ARG A 345 -7.96 -1.42 -15.21
N ASN A 346 -8.54 -0.22 -15.22
CA ASN A 346 -7.97 0.97 -15.86
C ASN A 346 -7.71 2.10 -14.85
N VAL A 347 -6.77 2.97 -15.20
CA VAL A 347 -6.43 4.19 -14.46
C VAL A 347 -6.73 5.38 -15.37
N HIS A 348 -7.57 6.29 -14.93
CA HIS A 348 -7.90 7.53 -15.61
C HIS A 348 -7.26 8.69 -14.84
N VAL A 349 -6.41 9.48 -15.47
CA VAL A 349 -5.79 10.65 -14.88
C VAL A 349 -6.41 11.88 -15.51
N VAL A 350 -7.28 12.54 -14.75
CA VAL A 350 -8.00 13.75 -15.14
C VAL A 350 -7.09 14.96 -14.92
N THR A 351 -6.87 15.73 -15.98
CA THR A 351 -5.92 16.85 -16.01
C THR A 351 -6.50 18.07 -16.74
N CYS A 352 -5.87 19.22 -16.55
CA CYS A 352 -6.16 20.43 -17.32
C CYS A 352 -5.37 20.50 -18.65
N GLY A 353 -5.31 19.39 -19.39
CA GLY A 353 -4.56 19.27 -20.65
C GLY A 353 -3.05 19.03 -20.47
N GLN A 354 -2.64 18.70 -19.25
CA GLN A 354 -1.25 18.47 -18.88
C GLN A 354 -0.89 16.98 -18.92
N ARG A 355 0.39 16.70 -19.14
CA ARG A 355 0.95 15.34 -19.06
C ARG A 355 2.21 15.37 -18.20
N PRO A 356 2.32 14.55 -17.15
CA PRO A 356 3.58 14.40 -16.43
C PRO A 356 4.66 13.82 -17.35
N ASP A 357 5.86 14.39 -17.34
CA ASP A 357 6.98 13.97 -18.23
C ASP A 357 7.40 12.51 -18.04
N TRP A 358 7.28 12.00 -16.82
CA TRP A 358 7.62 10.61 -16.49
C TRP A 358 6.54 9.60 -16.90
N LEU A 359 5.35 10.05 -17.32
CA LEU A 359 4.19 9.19 -17.57
C LEU A 359 4.26 8.51 -18.94
N ASN A 360 4.28 7.19 -18.96
CA ASN A 360 4.08 6.37 -20.16
C ASN A 360 2.59 6.34 -20.54
N ALA A 361 2.14 7.38 -21.23
CA ALA A 361 0.76 7.50 -21.71
C ALA A 361 0.38 6.48 -22.81
N ALA A 362 1.36 5.74 -23.36
CA ALA A 362 1.11 4.67 -24.33
C ALA A 362 0.71 3.34 -23.67
N HIS A 363 0.78 3.24 -22.33
CA HIS A 363 0.40 2.03 -21.62
C HIS A 363 -1.12 1.81 -21.67
N GLN A 364 -1.58 0.65 -22.13
CA GLN A 364 -3.00 0.38 -22.44
C GLN A 364 -3.98 0.57 -21.28
N ARG A 365 -3.50 0.46 -20.04
CA ARG A 365 -4.31 0.62 -18.80
C ARG A 365 -4.36 2.04 -18.24
N ILE A 366 -3.63 3.01 -18.82
CA ILE A 366 -3.64 4.39 -18.33
C ILE A 366 -4.18 5.33 -19.39
N HIS A 367 -5.12 6.17 -19.00
CA HIS A 367 -5.79 7.11 -19.89
C HIS A 367 -5.66 8.52 -19.31
N LEU A 368 -5.03 9.42 -20.06
CA LEU A 368 -5.12 10.84 -19.77
C LEU A 368 -6.48 11.34 -20.24
N VAL A 369 -7.18 12.09 -19.39
CA VAL A 369 -8.49 12.65 -19.68
C VAL A 369 -8.43 14.15 -19.43
N ASP A 370 -8.71 14.95 -20.44
CA ASP A 370 -8.78 16.41 -20.32
C ASP A 370 -10.10 16.82 -19.65
N HIS A 371 -10.10 17.89 -18.85
CA HIS A 371 -11.31 18.50 -18.32
C HIS A 371 -12.39 18.73 -19.40
N LYS A 372 -12.00 19.11 -20.62
CA LYS A 372 -12.92 19.34 -21.75
C LYS A 372 -13.69 18.08 -22.18
N GLU A 373 -13.18 16.89 -21.88
CA GLU A 373 -13.84 15.62 -22.21
C GLU A 373 -14.95 15.27 -21.22
N ILE A 374 -14.93 15.84 -20.01
CA ILE A 374 -15.86 15.47 -18.93
C ILE A 374 -16.80 16.62 -18.52
N PHE A 375 -16.45 17.88 -18.76
CA PHE A 375 -17.32 18.99 -18.41
C PHE A 375 -18.49 19.09 -19.39
N GLN A 376 -19.71 19.06 -18.85
CA GLN A 376 -20.93 19.20 -19.65
C GLN A 376 -20.98 20.52 -20.45
N ASP A 377 -20.52 21.62 -19.86
CA ASP A 377 -20.33 22.91 -20.53
C ASP A 377 -18.84 23.26 -20.54
N PRO A 378 -18.13 23.07 -21.67
CA PRO A 378 -16.72 23.45 -21.78
C PRO A 378 -16.47 24.95 -21.63
N GLY A 379 -17.50 25.80 -21.74
CA GLY A 379 -17.39 27.26 -21.60
C GLY A 379 -17.04 27.74 -20.20
N VAL A 380 -17.19 26.90 -19.18
CA VAL A 380 -16.81 27.22 -17.79
C VAL A 380 -15.35 26.88 -17.45
N LEU A 381 -14.60 26.34 -18.43
CA LEU A 381 -13.18 26.03 -18.29
C LEU A 381 -12.29 27.24 -18.67
N PRO A 382 -11.08 27.36 -18.10
CA PRO A 382 -10.46 26.47 -17.13
C PRO A 382 -11.03 26.65 -15.72
N THR A 383 -11.03 25.56 -14.94
CA THR A 383 -11.33 25.60 -13.51
C THR A 383 -10.15 25.11 -12.68
N PHE A 384 -10.00 25.70 -11.50
CA PHE A 384 -9.01 25.38 -10.46
C PHE A 384 -9.72 24.85 -9.20
N ASN A 385 -11.00 24.50 -9.34
CA ASN A 385 -11.86 24.05 -8.28
C ASN A 385 -12.01 22.53 -8.30
N SER A 386 -11.42 21.85 -7.31
CA SER A 386 -11.59 20.40 -7.19
C SER A 386 -13.05 19.97 -7.01
N HIS A 387 -13.92 20.78 -6.39
CA HIS A 387 -15.34 20.45 -6.29
C HIS A 387 -16.03 20.45 -7.66
N ALA A 388 -15.66 21.39 -8.55
CA ALA A 388 -16.15 21.44 -9.91
C ALA A 388 -15.72 20.18 -10.67
N ILE A 389 -14.44 19.84 -10.63
CA ILE A 389 -13.89 18.65 -11.31
C ILE A 389 -14.52 17.35 -10.75
N GLU A 390 -14.60 17.21 -9.42
CA GLU A 390 -15.21 16.06 -8.73
C GLU A 390 -16.68 15.85 -9.12
N SER A 391 -17.41 16.93 -9.47
CA SER A 391 -18.81 16.85 -9.91
C SER A 391 -18.99 16.28 -11.32
N GLN A 392 -17.91 16.15 -12.10
CA GLN A 392 -17.95 15.74 -13.52
C GLN A 392 -17.32 14.35 -13.78
N LEU A 393 -16.71 13.71 -12.77
CA LEU A 393 -15.91 12.49 -12.95
C LEU A 393 -16.69 11.29 -13.53
N HIS A 394 -18.01 11.21 -13.32
CA HIS A 394 -18.84 10.12 -13.87
C HIS A 394 -18.96 10.15 -15.40
N ARG A 395 -18.59 11.26 -16.05
CA ARG A 395 -18.62 11.43 -17.51
C ARG A 395 -17.38 10.92 -18.23
N ILE A 396 -16.38 10.41 -17.51
CA ILE A 396 -15.16 9.87 -18.13
C ILE A 396 -15.53 8.74 -19.11
N PRO A 397 -15.16 8.85 -20.40
CA PRO A 397 -15.45 7.81 -21.37
C PRO A 397 -14.85 6.45 -20.99
N GLY A 398 -15.68 5.40 -21.01
CA GLY A 398 -15.26 4.02 -20.72
C GLY A 398 -15.04 3.68 -19.24
N LEU A 399 -15.33 4.61 -18.32
CA LEU A 399 -15.23 4.37 -16.88
C LEU A 399 -16.19 3.28 -16.42
N ALA A 400 -15.71 2.36 -15.59
CA ALA A 400 -16.54 1.34 -14.96
C ALA A 400 -17.55 1.98 -13.99
N ASN A 401 -18.76 1.40 -13.90
CA ASN A 401 -19.75 1.86 -12.92
C ASN A 401 -19.18 1.86 -11.50
N HIS A 402 -18.26 0.96 -11.15
CA HIS A 402 -17.56 0.96 -9.87
C HIS A 402 -16.14 1.49 -10.08
N PHE A 403 -15.79 2.57 -9.38
CA PHE A 403 -14.44 3.14 -9.48
C PHE A 403 -13.98 3.72 -8.15
N ILE A 404 -12.67 3.93 -8.02
CA ILE A 404 -12.07 4.54 -6.84
C ILE A 404 -11.45 5.86 -7.24
N TYR A 405 -11.94 6.93 -6.64
CA TYR A 405 -11.35 8.26 -6.78
C TYR A 405 -10.18 8.44 -5.80
N PHE A 406 -9.04 8.85 -6.34
CA PHE A 406 -7.84 9.21 -5.63
C PHE A 406 -7.57 10.70 -5.85
N ASN A 407 -7.27 11.41 -4.78
CA ASN A 407 -6.46 12.61 -4.92
C ASN A 407 -4.98 12.17 -5.06
N ASP A 408 -4.17 12.97 -5.74
CA ASP A 408 -2.75 12.66 -5.99
C ASP A 408 -1.91 12.50 -4.70
N ASP A 409 -2.30 13.21 -3.64
CA ASP A 409 -1.71 13.15 -2.30
C ASP A 409 -2.14 11.96 -1.41
N THR A 410 -2.92 11.02 -1.96
CA THR A 410 -3.39 9.81 -1.25
C THR A 410 -2.66 8.56 -1.72
N PHE A 411 -2.27 7.69 -0.80
CA PHE A 411 -1.46 6.51 -1.08
C PHE A 411 -2.04 5.26 -0.42
N LEU A 412 -1.94 4.12 -1.09
CA LEU A 412 -2.16 2.82 -0.45
C LEU A 412 -0.93 2.43 0.37
N GLY A 413 -1.15 1.97 1.60
CA GLY A 413 -0.07 1.66 2.55
C GLY A 413 0.38 0.20 2.54
N ARG A 414 -0.47 -0.73 2.07
CA ARG A 414 -0.19 -2.17 2.04
C ARG A 414 -1.09 -2.85 1.02
N PHE A 415 -0.81 -4.12 0.71
CA PHE A 415 -1.66 -4.93 -0.18
C PHE A 415 -3.11 -5.02 0.33
N LEU A 416 -4.06 -4.61 -0.52
CA LEU A 416 -5.51 -4.59 -0.27
C LEU A 416 -6.25 -5.45 -1.30
N ARG A 417 -7.38 -6.00 -0.88
CA ARG A 417 -8.39 -6.60 -1.77
C ARG A 417 -9.41 -5.54 -2.17
N ALA A 418 -10.09 -5.77 -3.29
CA ALA A 418 -11.23 -4.97 -3.72
C ALA A 418 -12.35 -4.88 -2.66
N ASP A 419 -12.46 -5.90 -1.79
CA ASP A 419 -13.45 -5.91 -0.71
C ASP A 419 -13.19 -4.88 0.40
N MET A 420 -12.05 -4.20 0.39
CA MET A 420 -11.85 -2.99 1.19
C MET A 420 -12.80 -1.86 0.76
N PHE A 421 -13.13 -1.79 -0.54
CA PHE A 421 -13.86 -0.68 -1.16
C PHE A 421 -15.28 -1.05 -1.59
N PHE A 422 -15.52 -2.29 -2.02
CA PHE A 422 -16.83 -2.74 -2.47
C PHE A 422 -17.20 -4.10 -1.89
N LEU A 423 -18.45 -4.32 -1.55
CA LEU A 423 -18.95 -5.68 -1.36
C LEU A 423 -19.17 -6.36 -2.72
N SER A 424 -19.17 -7.68 -2.76
CA SER A 424 -19.38 -8.49 -3.97
C SER A 424 -20.74 -8.25 -4.65
N ASN A 425 -21.75 -7.82 -3.89
CA ASN A 425 -23.05 -7.38 -4.43
C ASN A 425 -23.02 -5.96 -5.04
N GLY A 426 -21.86 -5.30 -5.09
CA GLY A 426 -21.67 -3.97 -5.66
C GLY A 426 -21.89 -2.79 -4.70
N THR A 427 -22.21 -3.03 -3.43
CA THR A 427 -22.35 -1.97 -2.42
C THR A 427 -20.99 -1.32 -2.12
N ALA A 428 -20.89 0.01 -2.21
CA ALA A 428 -19.65 0.75 -1.92
C ALA A 428 -19.40 0.89 -0.41
N LYS A 429 -18.13 1.06 -0.01
CA LYS A 429 -17.72 1.34 1.37
C LYS A 429 -17.18 2.75 1.49
N PHE A 430 -17.67 3.50 2.48
CA PHE A 430 -17.20 4.85 2.79
C PHE A 430 -16.61 4.95 4.19
N PHE A 431 -15.72 5.93 4.41
CA PHE A 431 -14.90 5.99 5.63
C PHE A 431 -15.12 7.31 6.38
N PRO A 432 -16.09 7.39 7.30
CA PRO A 432 -16.39 8.62 8.01
C PRO A 432 -15.28 8.98 9.01
N SER A 433 -14.90 10.25 9.04
CA SER A 433 -13.93 10.82 9.99
C SER A 433 -14.57 11.03 11.38
N SER A 434 -13.75 11.14 12.42
CA SER A 434 -14.20 11.64 13.73
C SER A 434 -14.45 13.15 13.69
N ALA A 435 -13.81 13.87 12.75
CA ALA A 435 -14.00 15.30 12.53
C ALA A 435 -15.45 15.62 12.19
N LYS A 436 -15.94 16.73 12.75
CA LYS A 436 -17.33 17.16 12.63
C LYS A 436 -17.50 18.23 11.57
N ILE A 437 -18.71 18.26 11.00
CA ILE A 437 -19.20 19.42 10.26
C ILE A 437 -19.86 20.33 11.29
N PRO A 438 -19.41 21.57 11.51
CA PRO A 438 -20.05 22.52 12.43
C PRO A 438 -21.52 22.77 12.07
N PHE A 439 -22.35 23.09 13.06
CA PHE A 439 -23.73 23.53 12.82
C PHE A 439 -23.77 25.04 12.55
N PRO A 440 -24.74 25.54 11.75
CA PRO A 440 -24.94 26.97 11.58
C PRO A 440 -25.04 27.70 12.93
N GLY A 441 -24.35 28.83 13.08
CA GLY A 441 -24.37 29.66 14.29
C GLY A 441 -23.49 29.17 15.45
N VAL A 442 -22.85 27.99 15.36
CA VAL A 442 -21.96 27.47 16.42
C VAL A 442 -20.50 27.92 16.25
N THR A 443 -20.08 28.16 15.00
CA THR A 443 -18.77 28.72 14.67
C THR A 443 -18.98 30.04 13.92
N SER A 444 -18.42 31.12 14.45
CA SER A 444 -18.58 32.50 13.97
C SER A 444 -17.51 32.95 12.97
N ASP A 445 -16.80 32.02 12.33
CA ASP A 445 -15.76 32.41 11.38
C ASP A 445 -16.41 32.70 10.03
N SER A 446 -16.47 33.98 9.69
CA SER A 446 -16.79 34.50 8.35
C SER A 446 -15.80 34.04 7.27
N ASN A 447 -14.76 33.28 7.66
CA ASN A 447 -13.71 32.69 6.84
C ASN A 447 -13.62 31.17 7.09
N ALA A 448 -14.73 30.45 6.94
CA ALA A 448 -14.76 29.00 7.17
C ALA A 448 -14.11 28.24 5.99
N ASP A 449 -13.19 27.31 6.30
CA ASP A 449 -12.51 26.43 5.34
C ASP A 449 -13.49 25.90 4.26
N PRO A 450 -13.18 26.05 2.96
CA PRO A 450 -14.04 25.58 1.87
C PRO A 450 -14.57 24.14 2.01
N VAL A 451 -13.79 23.24 2.61
CA VAL A 451 -14.22 21.84 2.86
C VAL A 451 -15.32 21.78 3.92
N VAL A 452 -15.23 22.62 4.94
CA VAL A 452 -16.27 22.74 5.97
C VAL A 452 -17.56 23.26 5.38
N THR A 453 -17.46 24.31 4.56
CA THR A 453 -18.63 24.97 3.94
C THR A 453 -19.34 24.03 2.96
N ALA A 454 -18.59 23.34 2.09
CA ALA A 454 -19.18 22.34 1.20
C ALA A 454 -19.86 21.19 1.97
N GLY A 455 -19.28 20.76 3.09
CA GLY A 455 -19.91 19.78 3.98
C GLY A 455 -21.23 20.27 4.60
N ALA A 456 -21.34 21.55 4.92
CA ALA A 456 -22.59 22.15 5.39
C ALA A 456 -23.66 22.22 4.28
N ASN A 457 -23.26 22.55 3.05
CA ASN A 457 -24.16 22.53 1.89
C ASN A 457 -24.66 21.11 1.61
N ASN A 458 -23.76 20.12 1.62
CA ASN A 458 -24.12 18.71 1.48
C ASN A 458 -25.11 18.24 2.55
N ARG A 459 -24.96 18.71 3.79
CA ARG A 459 -25.91 18.39 4.86
C ARG A 459 -27.31 18.84 4.52
N GLU A 460 -27.46 20.04 3.99
CA GLU A 460 -28.77 20.58 3.64
C GLU A 460 -29.42 19.74 2.53
N LEU A 461 -28.66 19.33 1.52
CA LEU A 461 -29.16 18.43 0.46
C LEU A 461 -29.62 17.07 1.01
N VAL A 462 -28.83 16.44 1.87
CA VAL A 462 -29.21 15.16 2.50
C VAL A 462 -30.43 15.34 3.42
N ARG A 463 -30.52 16.46 4.15
CA ARG A 463 -31.67 16.78 4.99
C ARG A 463 -32.94 16.95 4.17
N ARG A 464 -32.87 17.72 3.07
CA ARG A 464 -33.99 17.91 2.13
C ARG A 464 -34.43 16.59 1.50
N ALA A 465 -33.48 15.73 1.14
CA ALA A 465 -33.76 14.48 0.43
C ALA A 465 -34.28 13.33 1.30
N PHE A 466 -33.82 13.23 2.56
CA PHE A 466 -34.05 12.06 3.40
C PHE A 466 -34.51 12.39 4.82
N GLY A 467 -34.63 13.67 5.19
CA GLY A 467 -34.95 14.10 6.56
C GLY A 467 -33.86 13.76 7.58
N ARG A 468 -32.61 13.55 7.13
CA ARG A 468 -31.47 13.14 7.98
C ARG A 468 -30.37 14.19 7.98
N THR A 469 -29.72 14.36 9.12
CA THR A 469 -28.65 15.34 9.32
C THR A 469 -27.30 14.65 9.40
N ILE A 470 -26.40 14.94 8.45
CA ILE A 470 -25.02 14.46 8.51
C ILE A 470 -24.19 15.37 9.44
N THR A 471 -23.29 14.76 10.21
CA THR A 471 -22.49 15.48 11.24
C THR A 471 -20.99 15.23 11.12
N ARG A 472 -20.57 14.29 10.29
CA ARG A 472 -19.17 13.84 10.19
C ARG A 472 -18.65 14.20 8.81
N LYS A 473 -17.38 14.59 8.75
CA LYS A 473 -16.64 14.66 7.49
C LYS A 473 -16.26 13.24 7.03
N MET A 474 -15.77 13.09 5.82
CA MET A 474 -15.08 11.86 5.38
C MET A 474 -13.59 11.92 5.74
N ARG A 475 -12.96 10.76 5.84
CA ARG A 475 -11.50 10.68 5.87
C ARG A 475 -10.97 10.98 4.47
N HIS A 476 -9.79 11.60 4.42
CA HIS A 476 -9.10 11.89 3.16
C HIS A 476 -8.33 10.63 2.72
N VAL A 477 -9.06 9.72 2.08
CA VAL A 477 -8.61 8.39 1.63
C VAL A 477 -9.19 8.14 0.24
N PRO A 478 -8.72 7.13 -0.51
CA PRO A 478 -9.35 6.76 -1.76
C PRO A 478 -10.84 6.44 -1.57
N HIS A 479 -11.69 7.03 -2.40
CA HIS A 479 -13.14 7.01 -2.27
C HIS A 479 -13.76 6.02 -3.26
N ALA A 480 -14.47 5.00 -2.75
CA ALA A 480 -15.23 4.08 -3.58
C ALA A 480 -16.51 4.75 -4.07
N LEU A 481 -16.65 4.90 -5.38
CA LEU A 481 -17.76 5.61 -6.03
C LEU A 481 -18.50 4.70 -7.01
N ARG A 482 -19.71 5.14 -7.34
CA ARG A 482 -20.55 4.51 -8.36
C ARG A 482 -21.09 5.55 -9.34
N ILE A 483 -21.02 5.27 -10.64
CA ILE A 483 -21.52 6.16 -11.70
C ILE A 483 -23.03 6.37 -11.55
N ASP A 484 -23.80 5.29 -11.39
CA ASP A 484 -25.27 5.36 -11.27
C ASP A 484 -25.74 6.28 -10.13
N VAL A 485 -25.00 6.32 -9.02
CA VAL A 485 -25.28 7.23 -7.90
C VAL A 485 -24.92 8.67 -8.23
N LEU A 486 -23.84 8.91 -8.97
CA LEU A 486 -23.40 10.26 -9.37
C LEU A 486 -24.37 10.86 -10.40
N GLU A 487 -24.85 10.06 -11.35
CA GLU A 487 -25.88 10.45 -12.31
C GLU A 487 -27.18 10.83 -11.60
N GLU A 488 -27.68 9.98 -10.68
CA GLU A 488 -28.90 10.26 -9.92
C GLU A 488 -28.77 11.52 -9.03
N LEU A 489 -27.57 11.77 -8.48
CA LEU A 489 -27.30 12.97 -7.70
C LEU A 489 -27.38 14.24 -8.56
N GLU A 490 -26.82 14.19 -9.77
CA GLU A 490 -26.86 15.31 -10.71
C GLU A 490 -28.29 15.58 -11.21
N GLU A 491 -29.04 14.54 -11.55
CA GLU A 491 -30.45 14.65 -11.93
C GLU A 491 -31.32 15.25 -10.81
N ARG A 492 -31.03 14.88 -9.57
CA ARG A 492 -31.80 15.32 -8.40
C ARG A 492 -31.43 16.72 -7.90
N PHE A 493 -30.19 17.15 -8.11
CA PHE A 493 -29.65 18.43 -7.65
C PHE A 493 -28.98 19.24 -8.77
N PRO A 494 -29.69 19.47 -9.90
CA PRO A 494 -29.08 20.03 -11.11
C PRO A 494 -28.56 21.46 -10.88
N GLU A 495 -29.27 22.28 -10.10
CA GLU A 495 -28.87 23.66 -9.79
C GLU A 495 -27.58 23.70 -8.97
N GLU A 496 -27.44 22.81 -7.98
CA GLU A 496 -26.25 22.74 -7.14
C GLU A 496 -25.04 22.16 -7.88
N TYR A 497 -25.26 21.20 -8.78
CA TYR A 497 -24.25 20.68 -9.69
C TYR A 497 -23.78 21.75 -10.68
N GLN A 498 -24.68 22.37 -11.42
CA GLN A 498 -24.35 23.39 -12.43
C GLN A 498 -23.58 24.56 -11.79
N ARG A 499 -24.04 25.05 -10.64
CA ARG A 499 -23.38 26.13 -9.91
C ARG A 499 -21.98 25.74 -9.43
N THR A 500 -21.79 24.51 -8.95
CA THR A 500 -20.47 24.04 -8.51
C THR A 500 -19.54 23.85 -9.70
N ALA A 501 -20.03 23.27 -10.79
CA ALA A 501 -19.27 23.05 -12.03
C ALA A 501 -18.81 24.36 -12.67
N SER A 502 -19.61 25.44 -12.58
CA SER A 502 -19.27 26.74 -13.15
C SER A 502 -18.30 27.57 -12.30
N SER A 503 -17.98 27.13 -11.07
CA SER A 503 -17.10 27.88 -10.16
C SER A 503 -15.63 27.62 -10.53
N ALA A 504 -14.92 28.64 -11.02
CA ALA A 504 -13.49 28.54 -11.37
C ALA A 504 -12.59 28.28 -10.13
N PHE A 505 -12.98 28.76 -8.94
CA PHE A 505 -12.32 28.50 -7.66
C PHE A 505 -13.34 28.02 -6.63
N ARG A 506 -12.88 27.37 -5.55
CA ARG A 506 -13.77 26.87 -4.49
C ARG A 506 -14.65 28.00 -3.93
N HIS A 507 -15.95 27.91 -4.20
CA HIS A 507 -16.95 28.91 -3.83
C HIS A 507 -17.74 28.45 -2.58
N PRO A 508 -18.20 29.35 -1.70
CA PRO A 508 -18.97 28.99 -0.49
C PRO A 508 -20.27 28.22 -0.74
N ARG A 509 -20.76 28.20 -1.98
CA ARG A 509 -22.00 27.50 -2.37
C ARG A 509 -21.74 26.16 -3.08
N ASP A 510 -20.48 25.74 -3.15
CA ASP A 510 -20.10 24.46 -3.74
C ASP A 510 -20.58 23.28 -2.91
N ILE A 511 -20.77 22.16 -3.59
CA ILE A 511 -20.97 20.85 -2.97
C ILE A 511 -19.74 19.98 -3.17
N SER A 512 -19.39 19.18 -2.16
CA SER A 512 -18.30 18.20 -2.25
C SER A 512 -18.92 16.86 -2.66
N VAL A 513 -18.84 16.53 -3.95
CA VAL A 513 -19.55 15.39 -4.54
C VAL A 513 -18.85 14.07 -4.20
N ALA A 514 -17.68 13.83 -4.79
CA ALA A 514 -16.93 12.58 -4.69
C ALA A 514 -16.42 12.30 -3.27
N SER A 515 -15.97 13.35 -2.58
CA SER A 515 -15.39 13.25 -1.24
C SER A 515 -16.43 13.24 -0.10
N SER A 516 -17.72 13.50 -0.35
CA SER A 516 -18.74 13.52 0.72
C SER A 516 -20.18 13.20 0.29
N LEU A 517 -20.81 13.97 -0.60
CA LEU A 517 -22.25 13.89 -0.89
C LEU A 517 -22.66 12.51 -1.40
N HIS A 518 -21.86 11.95 -2.31
CA HIS A 518 -22.03 10.60 -2.87
C HIS A 518 -22.22 9.54 -1.78
N HIS A 519 -21.29 9.49 -0.82
CA HIS A 519 -21.28 8.46 0.22
C HIS A 519 -22.55 8.46 1.07
N TYR A 520 -23.03 9.65 1.46
CA TYR A 520 -24.23 9.77 2.27
C TYR A 520 -25.50 9.48 1.47
N TYR A 521 -25.55 9.91 0.21
CA TYR A 521 -26.67 9.62 -0.68
C TYR A 521 -26.77 8.11 -0.98
N ALA A 522 -25.64 7.48 -1.33
CA ALA A 522 -25.54 6.04 -1.53
C ALA A 522 -25.95 5.27 -0.28
N TYR A 523 -25.55 5.72 0.92
CA TYR A 523 -25.96 5.10 2.17
C TYR A 523 -27.48 5.13 2.38
N HIS A 524 -28.12 6.30 2.16
CA HIS A 524 -29.56 6.44 2.33
C HIS A 524 -30.40 5.74 1.25
N THR A 525 -29.75 5.32 0.15
CA THR A 525 -30.37 4.54 -0.93
C THR A 525 -29.89 3.09 -0.96
N ASN A 526 -29.33 2.59 0.15
CA ASN A 526 -28.86 1.20 0.34
C ASN A 526 -27.78 0.73 -0.66
N ARG A 527 -27.01 1.66 -1.24
CA ARG A 527 -25.92 1.41 -2.19
C ARG A 527 -24.52 1.62 -1.60
N ALA A 528 -24.43 2.10 -0.36
CA ALA A 528 -23.16 2.15 0.38
C ALA A 528 -23.32 1.79 1.86
N ILE A 529 -22.22 1.36 2.49
CA ILE A 529 -22.11 1.08 3.94
C ILE A 529 -20.85 1.72 4.53
N PRO A 530 -20.84 2.05 5.84
CA PRO A 530 -19.62 2.49 6.49
C PRO A 530 -18.59 1.36 6.58
N GLY A 531 -17.36 1.64 6.17
CA GLY A 531 -16.20 0.76 6.29
C GLY A 531 -15.25 1.17 7.41
N ILE A 532 -14.26 0.32 7.67
CA ILE A 532 -13.15 0.60 8.60
C ILE A 532 -11.85 0.50 7.81
N MET A 533 -11.05 1.56 7.85
CA MET A 533 -9.73 1.63 7.24
C MET A 533 -8.71 2.09 8.28
N LYS A 534 -7.54 1.45 8.35
CA LYS A 534 -6.39 1.95 9.10
C LYS A 534 -5.72 3.05 8.28
N TYR A 535 -5.76 4.27 8.80
CA TYR A 535 -5.40 5.46 8.05
C TYR A 535 -4.54 6.41 8.88
N ALA A 536 -3.62 7.12 8.23
CA ALA A 536 -2.89 8.24 8.79
C ALA A 536 -2.96 9.46 7.89
N TYR A 537 -3.14 10.62 8.52
CA TYR A 537 -2.97 11.93 7.90
C TYR A 537 -1.65 12.52 8.38
N ALA A 538 -0.73 12.75 7.46
CA ALA A 538 0.53 13.44 7.72
C ALA A 538 0.42 14.86 7.14
N ASP A 539 0.34 15.82 8.04
CA ASP A 539 0.44 17.22 7.72
C ASP A 539 1.92 17.58 7.56
N LEU A 540 2.30 18.10 6.38
CA LEU A 540 3.68 18.50 6.09
C LEU A 540 4.14 19.68 6.95
N GLY A 541 3.19 20.43 7.51
CA GLY A 541 3.42 21.44 8.54
C GLY A 541 3.61 20.87 9.95
N ASP A 542 3.57 19.56 10.21
CA ASP A 542 3.80 19.09 11.59
C ASP A 542 5.30 19.13 11.95
N GLY A 543 5.65 19.79 13.06
CA GLY A 543 6.98 19.70 13.68
C GLY A 543 7.45 18.26 13.95
N ASN A 544 6.54 17.29 14.05
CA ASN A 544 6.84 15.86 14.19
C ASN A 544 6.81 15.04 12.88
N LEU A 545 6.77 15.68 11.71
CA LEU A 545 6.65 15.03 10.40
C LEU A 545 7.62 13.84 10.24
N GLU A 546 8.92 14.07 10.43
CA GLU A 546 9.96 13.03 10.28
C GLU A 546 9.68 11.79 11.14
N ARG A 547 9.28 11.99 12.40
CA ARG A 547 8.91 10.88 13.31
C ARG A 547 7.69 10.12 12.79
N ARG A 548 6.69 10.82 12.27
CA ARG A 548 5.49 10.19 11.69
C ARG A 548 5.84 9.37 10.45
N LEU A 549 6.63 9.93 9.52
CA LEU A 549 7.08 9.24 8.31
C LEU A 549 7.93 7.99 8.64
N ASN A 550 8.84 8.10 9.62
CA ASN A 550 9.62 6.95 10.08
C ASN A 550 8.77 5.83 10.71
N LEU A 551 7.70 6.18 11.44
CA LEU A 551 6.75 5.20 11.97
C LEU A 551 5.95 4.52 10.84
N LEU A 552 5.49 5.29 9.86
CA LEU A 552 4.82 4.76 8.66
C LEU A 552 5.73 3.77 7.92
N LEU A 553 6.97 4.16 7.64
CA LEU A 553 7.94 3.35 6.92
C LEU A 553 8.36 2.10 7.71
N GLY A 554 8.47 2.21 9.03
CA GLY A 554 8.89 1.10 9.91
C GLY A 554 7.78 0.07 10.16
N GLU A 555 6.52 0.51 10.27
CA GLU A 555 5.41 -0.38 10.57
C GLU A 555 4.70 -0.93 9.33
N ARG A 556 4.55 -0.13 8.26
CA ARG A 556 3.83 -0.47 7.01
C ARG A 556 2.52 -1.23 7.23
N ASN A 557 1.77 -0.85 8.27
CA ASN A 557 0.60 -1.56 8.75
C ASN A 557 -0.72 -0.82 8.50
N LEU A 558 -0.65 0.32 7.82
CA LEU A 558 -1.80 1.13 7.43
C LEU A 558 -2.32 0.71 6.05
N ASP A 559 -3.62 0.88 5.86
CA ASP A 559 -4.31 0.57 4.61
C ASP A 559 -4.09 1.69 3.59
N ALA A 560 -4.15 2.94 4.06
CA ALA A 560 -3.89 4.13 3.28
C ALA A 560 -3.28 5.23 4.16
N PHE A 561 -2.64 6.21 3.54
CA PHE A 561 -2.23 7.45 4.20
C PHE A 561 -2.28 8.61 3.21
N CYS A 562 -2.27 9.83 3.74
CA CYS A 562 -2.19 11.05 2.94
C CYS A 562 -1.09 11.97 3.46
N LEU A 563 -0.38 12.63 2.54
CA LEU A 563 0.62 13.66 2.79
C LEU A 563 0.06 15.00 2.30
N ASN A 564 -0.40 15.88 3.19
CA ASN A 564 -1.05 17.13 2.80
C ASN A 564 -0.30 18.33 3.35
N ASP A 565 -0.17 19.39 2.55
CA ASP A 565 0.51 20.63 2.90
C ASP A 565 -0.50 21.68 3.40
N THR A 566 -0.56 21.87 4.72
CA THR A 566 -1.45 22.89 5.32
C THR A 566 -0.77 24.24 5.57
N GLY A 567 0.52 24.39 5.21
CA GLY A 567 1.27 25.64 5.36
C GLY A 567 2.54 25.54 6.21
N ASP A 568 3.14 26.70 6.49
CA ASP A 568 4.51 26.83 7.02
C ASP A 568 4.58 26.82 8.56
N THR A 569 5.48 26.00 9.10
CA THR A 569 5.62 25.76 10.55
C THR A 569 7.08 25.64 11.00
N GLY A 570 7.98 26.29 10.26
CA GLY A 570 9.36 26.51 10.71
C GLY A 570 10.40 25.51 10.20
N ARG A 571 10.07 24.65 9.21
CA ARG A 571 11.07 23.97 8.37
C ARG A 571 11.18 24.67 7.03
N SER A 572 12.39 24.75 6.49
CA SER A 572 12.56 25.26 5.13
C SER A 572 11.76 24.41 4.13
N PRO A 573 11.25 24.98 3.03
CA PRO A 573 10.59 24.21 1.98
C PRO A 573 11.44 23.04 1.46
N GLN A 574 12.76 23.23 1.31
CA GLN A 574 13.68 22.20 0.84
C GLN A 574 13.80 21.01 1.80
N GLU A 575 13.94 21.26 3.11
CA GLU A 575 14.03 20.16 4.09
C GLU A 575 12.75 19.32 4.12
N ARG A 576 11.59 19.95 3.92
CA ARG A 576 10.30 19.24 3.82
C ARG A 576 10.27 18.37 2.57
N GLU A 577 10.72 18.91 1.44
CA GLU A 577 10.81 18.21 0.17
C GLU A 577 11.69 16.96 0.28
N ASP A 578 12.92 17.12 0.81
CA ASP A 578 13.88 16.02 0.95
C ASP A 578 13.34 14.90 1.86
N LEU A 579 12.63 15.25 2.94
CA LEU A 579 12.00 14.29 3.85
C LEU A 579 10.87 13.50 3.17
N VAL A 580 10.00 14.21 2.44
CA VAL A 580 8.87 13.58 1.73
C VAL A 580 9.39 12.69 0.61
N GLN A 581 10.31 13.19 -0.21
CA GLN A 581 10.92 12.44 -1.30
C GLN A 581 11.64 11.19 -0.77
N GLY A 582 12.50 11.33 0.23
CA GLY A 582 13.21 10.20 0.82
C GLY A 582 12.27 9.15 1.44
N PHE A 583 11.15 9.60 2.02
CA PHE A 583 10.10 8.70 2.51
C PHE A 583 9.40 7.96 1.35
N LEU A 584 8.96 8.67 0.31
CA LEU A 584 8.23 8.09 -0.82
C LEU A 584 9.10 7.12 -1.63
N GLU A 585 10.37 7.45 -1.86
CA GLU A 585 11.36 6.56 -2.49
C GLU A 585 11.58 5.28 -1.67
N ALA A 586 11.67 5.42 -0.34
CA ALA A 586 11.81 4.27 0.55
C ALA A 586 10.52 3.44 0.64
N TYR A 587 9.35 4.09 0.63
CA TYR A 587 8.06 3.42 0.76
C TYR A 587 7.68 2.69 -0.54
N PHE A 588 7.91 3.32 -1.69
CA PHE A 588 7.55 2.85 -3.02
C PHE A 588 8.78 2.80 -3.96
N PRO A 589 9.78 1.94 -3.67
CA PRO A 589 11.05 1.90 -4.42
C PRO A 589 10.92 1.26 -5.81
N VAL A 590 9.80 0.61 -6.10
CA VAL A 590 9.57 -0.12 -7.37
C VAL A 590 8.73 0.75 -8.30
N PRO A 591 9.26 1.14 -9.48
CA PRO A 591 8.51 1.84 -10.51
C PRO A 591 7.29 1.05 -10.98
N SER A 592 6.22 1.77 -11.27
CA SER A 592 5.00 1.23 -11.88
C SER A 592 5.18 1.03 -13.39
N PRO A 593 4.35 0.19 -14.04
CA PRO A 593 4.33 0.06 -15.50
C PRO A 593 3.96 1.37 -16.24
N PHE A 594 3.41 2.35 -15.53
CA PHE A 594 2.98 3.64 -16.05
C PHE A 594 4.12 4.65 -16.15
N GLU A 595 5.31 4.32 -15.67
CA GLU A 595 6.48 5.20 -15.78
C GLU A 595 7.24 4.90 -17.09
N GLU A 596 7.67 5.94 -17.78
CA GLU A 596 8.63 5.80 -18.87
C GLU A 596 9.88 5.14 -18.32
N ARG A 597 10.23 3.97 -18.86
CA ARG A 597 11.52 3.36 -18.52
C ARG A 597 12.59 4.29 -19.06
N LEU A 598 13.27 5.01 -18.17
CA LEU A 598 14.55 5.60 -18.49
C LEU A 598 15.40 4.47 -19.07
N ALA A 599 15.64 4.50 -20.38
CA ALA A 599 16.66 3.65 -20.98
C ALA A 599 17.91 3.84 -20.12
N PRO A 600 18.61 2.76 -19.70
CA PRO A 600 19.83 2.92 -18.94
C PRO A 600 20.72 3.84 -19.77
N SER A 601 20.93 5.06 -19.28
CA SER A 601 21.65 6.07 -20.03
C SER A 601 23.00 5.47 -20.36
N GLY A 602 23.30 5.37 -21.65
CA GLY A 602 24.52 4.78 -22.21
C GLY A 602 25.77 5.61 -21.89
N ARG A 603 25.88 6.17 -20.69
CA ARG A 603 27.07 6.79 -20.13
C ARG A 603 27.34 6.13 -18.80
N GLY A 604 28.01 4.98 -18.86
CA GLY A 604 28.79 4.51 -17.73
C GLY A 604 29.74 5.63 -17.34
N VAL A 605 29.46 6.32 -16.24
CA VAL A 605 30.46 7.10 -15.53
C VAL A 605 31.46 6.07 -15.02
N PRO A 606 32.70 6.01 -15.54
CA PRO A 606 33.68 5.07 -15.03
C PRO A 606 33.91 5.39 -13.54
N PRO A 607 34.07 4.37 -12.69
CA PRO A 607 34.37 4.61 -11.28
C PRO A 607 35.66 5.42 -11.20
N LYS A 608 35.60 6.61 -10.59
CA LYS A 608 36.80 7.36 -10.21
C LYS A 608 37.70 6.42 -9.42
N GLN A 609 38.80 6.00 -10.05
CA GLN A 609 39.93 5.44 -9.34
C GLN A 609 40.38 6.50 -8.35
N LEU A 610 40.15 6.25 -7.06
CA LEU A 610 40.92 6.88 -6.00
C LEU A 610 42.37 6.44 -6.22
N ALA A 611 43.13 7.26 -6.95
CA ALA A 611 44.55 7.09 -7.12
C ALA A 611 45.19 7.11 -5.72
N ALA A 612 45.87 6.01 -5.39
CA ALA A 612 46.73 5.94 -4.23
C ALA A 612 47.81 7.02 -4.35
N GLY A 613 47.78 8.00 -3.45
CA GLY A 613 48.82 9.01 -3.33
C GLY A 613 50.16 8.34 -3.06
N SER A 614 51.03 8.36 -4.06
CA SER A 614 52.43 8.03 -3.92
C SER A 614 53.14 9.32 -3.54
N LEU A 615 53.52 9.45 -2.27
CA LEU A 615 54.47 10.46 -1.81
C LEU A 615 55.81 10.21 -2.52
N VAL A 616 56.13 11.03 -3.51
CA VAL A 616 57.48 11.10 -4.09
C VAL A 616 58.07 12.45 -3.72
N TYR A 617 59.07 12.35 -2.86
CA TYR A 617 59.95 13.42 -2.38
C TYR A 617 60.77 13.98 -3.55
N GLN A 618 60.52 15.23 -3.96
CA GLN A 618 61.37 15.94 -4.92
C GLN A 618 62.58 16.54 -4.20
N ARG A 619 63.78 16.09 -4.57
CA ARG A 619 65.05 16.77 -4.27
C ARG A 619 65.23 17.97 -5.22
N PRO A 620 65.78 19.10 -4.76
CA PRO A 620 66.07 20.24 -5.61
C PRO A 620 67.40 20.02 -6.37
N GLU A 621 67.41 20.31 -7.67
CA GLU A 621 68.63 20.39 -8.48
C GLU A 621 69.10 21.84 -8.67
N PRO A 622 70.42 22.06 -8.89
CA PRO A 622 71.08 23.32 -8.56
C PRO A 622 71.05 24.36 -9.68
N SER A 623 70.93 25.63 -9.28
CA SER A 623 71.11 26.80 -10.15
C SER A 623 72.57 26.98 -10.52
N GLY A 624 72.90 26.67 -11.77
CA GLY A 624 74.20 26.98 -12.40
C GLY A 624 73.99 27.60 -13.78
N GLY A 625 74.12 28.92 -13.88
CA GLY A 625 74.10 29.67 -15.13
C GLY A 625 74.77 31.02 -14.95
N THR A 626 76.05 31.11 -15.31
CA THR A 626 76.85 32.32 -15.35
C THR A 626 76.98 32.87 -16.78
N ALA A 627 76.98 34.20 -16.83
CA ALA A 627 77.64 35.10 -17.79
C ALA A 627 77.05 35.26 -19.21
N ARG A 628 76.38 36.39 -19.44
CA ARG A 628 77.02 37.65 -19.89
C ARG A 628 76.18 38.86 -19.49
#